data_AF-A0A7J2UZR6-F1
#
_entry.id   AF-A0A7J2UZR6-F1
#
_cell.length_a   1.000
_cell.length_b   1.000
_cell.length_c   1.000
_cell.angle_alpha   90.00
_cell.angle_beta   90.00
_cell.angle_gamma   90.00
#
_symmetry.space_group_name_H-M   'P 1'
#
loop_
_entity.id
_entity.type
_entity.pdbx_description
1 polymer ?
#
loop_
_entity_poly.entity_id
_entity_poly.type
_entity_poly.pdbx_seq_one_letter_code
_entity_poly.pdbx_strand_id
1 'polypeptide(L)'
;MSLEQKYIPKLGRSVPPIGLGTGGRRTDRSLESIWVEGVVRAFQLGITLIDTAEIYSDGFAEEVVGKAIKVWGGRREDLFIVTKIHPR
;
A
#
# COMPACT_ATOMS: atom_id res chain seq x y z
N MET A 1 -11.32 15.06 -3.21
CA MET A 1 -10.86 15.76 -1.99
C MET A 1 -9.53 15.16 -1.60
N SER A 2 -8.47 15.96 -1.49
CA SER A 2 -7.19 15.47 -0.95
C SER A 2 -7.34 15.25 0.55
N LEU A 3 -6.91 14.09 1.05
CA LEU A 3 -6.82 13.84 2.49
C LEU A 3 -5.91 14.89 3.14
N GLU A 4 -6.18 15.23 4.41
CA GLU A 4 -5.28 16.01 5.26
C GLU A 4 -3.85 15.44 5.15
N GLN A 5 -2.83 16.30 5.23
CA GLN A 5 -1.43 15.88 5.17
C GLN A 5 -0.74 16.24 6.47
N LYS A 6 -0.02 15.31 7.07
CA LYS A 6 0.77 15.52 8.29
C LYS A 6 2.25 15.48 7.97
N TYR A 7 2.95 16.54 8.37
CA TYR A 7 4.40 16.64 8.20
C TYR A 7 5.12 15.71 9.19
N ILE A 8 6.04 14.90 8.69
CA ILE A 8 6.85 13.99 9.51
C ILE A 8 8.30 14.50 9.46
N PRO A 9 8.80 15.17 10.52
CA PRO A 9 10.12 15.80 10.51
C PRO A 9 11.26 14.85 10.14
N LYS A 10 11.22 13.61 10.64
CA LYS A 10 12.23 12.58 10.34
C LYS A 10 12.26 12.14 8.87
N LEU A 11 11.15 12.33 8.14
CA LEU A 11 11.06 12.01 6.71
C LEU A 11 11.26 13.23 5.81
N GLY A 12 11.28 14.44 6.38
CA GLY A 12 11.38 15.69 5.62
C GLY A 12 10.21 15.94 4.66
N ARG A 13 9.05 15.30 4.87
CA ARG A 13 7.89 15.40 3.98
C ARG A 13 6.57 15.15 4.70
N SER A 14 5.49 15.56 4.06
CA SER A 14 4.13 15.26 4.51
C SER A 14 3.61 13.94 3.94
N VAL A 15 2.79 13.26 4.74
CA VAL A 15 2.08 12.03 4.36
C VAL A 15 0.62 12.10 4.85
N PRO A 16 -0.31 11.36 4.23
CA PRO A 16 -1.66 11.24 4.76
C PRO A 16 -1.68 10.66 6.19
N PRO A 17 -2.61 11.09 7.08
CA PRO A 17 -2.74 10.54 8.43
C PRO A 17 -3.37 9.15 8.45
N ILE A 18 -3.98 8.72 7.35
CA ILE A 18 -4.64 7.42 7.19
C ILE A 18 -4.03 6.72 5.98
N GLY A 19 -3.69 5.45 6.16
CA GLY A 19 -3.19 4.57 5.11
C GLY A 19 -3.89 3.21 5.10
N LEU A 20 -3.59 2.42 4.08
CA LEU A 20 -4.04 1.04 3.96
C LEU A 20 -2.89 0.09 4.33
N GLY A 21 -3.12 -0.77 5.31
CA GLY A 21 -2.25 -1.92 5.59
C GLY A 21 -2.62 -3.13 4.73
N THR A 22 -1.63 -3.83 4.21
CA THR A 22 -1.81 -5.04 3.39
C THR A 22 -1.55 -6.35 4.15
N GLY A 23 -1.34 -6.27 5.45
CA GLY A 23 -1.26 -7.44 6.34
C GLY A 23 -2.63 -8.08 6.53
N GLY A 24 -2.81 -9.30 6.03
CA GLY A 24 -4.06 -10.06 6.14
C GLY A 24 -3.81 -11.52 6.50
N ARG A 25 -4.79 -12.16 7.16
CA ARG A 25 -4.71 -13.55 7.65
C ARG A 25 -4.77 -14.62 6.56
N ARG A 26 -4.99 -14.27 5.29
CA ARG A 26 -5.18 -15.21 4.18
C ARG A 26 -4.07 -15.04 3.15
N THR A 27 -3.23 -16.05 3.03
CA THR A 27 -2.23 -16.23 1.95
C THR A 27 -2.83 -16.90 0.72
N ASP A 28 -4.15 -16.94 0.63
CA ASP A 28 -4.84 -17.61 -0.48
C ASP A 28 -4.65 -16.81 -1.77
N ARG A 29 -3.62 -17.20 -2.52
CA ARG A 29 -3.27 -16.59 -3.81
C ARG A 29 -4.41 -16.69 -4.84
N SER A 30 -5.40 -17.57 -4.65
CA SER A 30 -6.58 -17.62 -5.52
C SER A 30 -7.43 -16.35 -5.44
N LEU A 31 -7.29 -15.57 -4.36
CA LEU A 31 -7.99 -14.29 -4.16
C LEU A 31 -7.18 -13.09 -4.66
N GLU A 32 -6.09 -13.29 -5.41
CA GLU A 32 -5.21 -12.20 -5.86
C GLU A 32 -5.97 -11.05 -6.52
N SER A 33 -6.91 -11.35 -7.42
CA SER A 33 -7.70 -10.33 -8.13
C SER A 33 -8.44 -9.43 -7.15
N ILE A 34 -9.07 -10.01 -6.12
CA ILE A 34 -9.81 -9.28 -5.09
C ILE A 34 -8.88 -8.39 -4.28
N TRP A 35 -7.67 -8.87 -3.96
CA TRP A 35 -6.68 -8.08 -3.23
C TRP A 35 -6.17 -6.91 -4.06
N VAL A 36 -5.84 -7.15 -5.33
CA VAL A 36 -5.43 -6.11 -6.27
C VAL A 36 -6.54 -5.07 -6.44
N GLU A 37 -7.77 -5.49 -6.68
CA GLU A 37 -8.94 -4.62 -6.80
C GLU A 37 -9.18 -3.79 -5.53
N GLY A 38 -9.00 -4.38 -4.35
CA GLY A 38 -9.10 -3.67 -3.07
C GLY A 38 -8.06 -2.55 -2.93
N VAL A 39 -6.81 -2.81 -3.30
CA VAL A 39 -5.74 -1.79 -3.29
C VAL A 39 -6.00 -0.71 -4.36
N VAL A 40 -6.42 -1.10 -5.56
CA VAL A 40 -6.82 -0.15 -6.62
C VAL A 40 -7.97 0.74 -6.14
N ARG A 41 -8.98 0.16 -5.47
CA ARG A 41 -10.10 0.91 -4.93
C ARG A 41 -9.65 1.91 -3.87
N ALA A 42 -8.71 1.54 -3.00
CA ALA A 42 -8.13 2.45 -2.03
C ALA A 42 -7.44 3.65 -2.71
N PHE A 43 -6.67 3.41 -3.78
CA PHE A 43 -6.04 4.48 -4.55
C PHE A 43 -7.08 5.41 -5.20
N GLN A 44 -8.15 4.85 -5.79
CA GLN A 44 -9.26 5.63 -6.37
C GLN A 44 -9.99 6.49 -5.33
N LEU A 45 -10.01 6.06 -4.06
CA LEU A 45 -10.57 6.82 -2.95
C LEU A 45 -9.60 7.86 -2.37
N GLY A 46 -8.39 7.98 -2.94
CA GLY A 46 -7.37 8.93 -2.51
C GLY A 46 -6.51 8.47 -1.34
N ILE A 47 -6.53 7.17 -1.00
CA ILE A 47 -5.61 6.59 -0.01
C ILE A 47 -4.26 6.40 -0.68
N THR A 48 -3.28 7.21 -0.30
CA THR A 48 -1.94 7.21 -0.92
C THR A 48 -0.82 6.75 0.01
N LEU A 49 -1.11 6.46 1.28
CA LEU A 49 -0.19 5.82 2.22
C LEU A 49 -0.45 4.30 2.25
N ILE A 50 0.53 3.49 1.85
CA ILE A 50 0.45 2.02 1.83
C ILE A 50 1.49 1.43 2.76
N ASP A 51 1.05 0.54 3.65
CA ASP A 51 1.89 -0.26 4.53
C ASP A 51 1.90 -1.73 4.08
N THR A 52 3.10 -2.28 3.86
CA THR A 52 3.35 -3.68 3.48
C THR A 52 4.58 -4.24 4.20
N ALA A 53 4.91 -5.51 4.04
CA ALA A 53 6.12 -6.11 4.61
C ALA A 53 6.54 -7.37 3.84
N GLU A 54 7.82 -7.75 3.93
CA GLU A 54 8.30 -9.00 3.33
C GLU A 54 7.57 -10.22 3.94
N ILE A 55 7.25 -10.19 5.24
CA ILE A 55 6.58 -11.30 5.91
C ILE A 55 5.07 -11.35 5.66
N TYR A 56 4.50 -10.29 5.08
CA TYR A 56 3.05 -10.26 4.82
C TYR A 56 2.72 -11.21 3.67
N SER A 57 2.16 -12.36 4.06
CA SER A 57 1.85 -13.46 3.15
C SER A 57 3.07 -13.96 2.36
N ASP A 58 4.24 -14.00 3.01
CA ASP A 58 5.49 -14.48 2.41
C ASP A 58 5.81 -13.75 1.07
N GLY A 59 5.87 -12.42 1.14
CA GLY A 59 6.11 -11.52 0.00
C GLY A 59 4.89 -11.24 -0.89
N PHE A 60 3.84 -12.06 -0.82
CA PHE A 60 2.68 -11.92 -1.71
C PHE A 60 1.97 -10.56 -1.57
N ALA A 61 1.94 -9.95 -0.39
CA ALA A 61 1.35 -8.63 -0.20
C ALA A 61 2.08 -7.53 -1.01
N GLU A 62 3.41 -7.63 -1.12
CA GLU A 62 4.20 -6.69 -1.93
C GLU A 62 3.94 -6.89 -3.43
N GLU A 63 3.78 -8.15 -3.88
CA GLU A 63 3.38 -8.47 -5.25
C GLU A 63 2.02 -7.85 -5.61
N VAL A 64 1.02 -7.98 -4.71
CA VAL A 64 -0.31 -7.38 -4.86
C VAL A 64 -0.22 -5.86 -5.01
N VAL A 65 0.52 -5.18 -4.13
CA VAL A 65 0.71 -3.71 -4.20
C VAL A 65 1.36 -3.33 -5.52
N GLY A 66 2.40 -4.06 -5.95
CA GLY A 66 3.07 -3.83 -7.22
C GLY A 66 2.14 -3.98 -8.43
N LYS A 67 1.26 -4.99 -8.43
CA LYS A 67 0.24 -5.21 -9.46
C LYS A 67 -0.78 -4.08 -9.49
N ALA A 68 -1.29 -3.68 -8.32
CA ALA A 68 -2.27 -2.59 -8.22
C ALA A 68 -1.73 -1.25 -8.75
N ILE A 69 -0.46 -0.92 -8.45
CA ILE A 69 0.18 0.31 -8.95
C ILE A 69 0.24 0.33 -10.48
N LYS A 70 0.51 -0.82 -11.12
CA LYS A 70 0.61 -0.92 -12.59
C LYS A 70 -0.73 -0.70 -13.30
N VAL A 71 -1.86 -1.03 -12.66
CA VAL A 71 -3.19 -1.03 -13.31
C VAL A 71 -4.09 0.11 -12.87
N TRP A 72 -3.79 0.81 -11.77
CA TRP A 72 -4.65 1.87 -11.22
C TRP A 72 -4.77 3.12 -12.12
N GLY A 73 -3.74 3.42 -12.92
CA GLY A 73 -3.74 4.55 -13.86
C GLY A 73 -3.31 5.90 -13.30
N GLY A 74 -2.92 5.97 -12.02
CA GLY A 74 -2.26 7.14 -11.42
C GLY A 74 -0.74 7.05 -11.45
N ARG A 75 -0.06 8.04 -10.85
CA ARG A 75 1.41 8.12 -10.89
C ARG A 75 2.03 7.50 -9.64
N ARG A 76 3.17 6.83 -9.80
CA ARG A 76 3.86 6.17 -8.66
C ARG A 76 4.27 7.20 -7.61
N GLU A 77 4.73 8.37 -8.02
CA GLU A 77 5.17 9.46 -7.15
C GLU A 77 4.08 10.02 -6.22
N ASP A 78 2.81 9.79 -6.55
CA ASP A 78 1.67 10.17 -5.71
C ASP A 78 1.50 9.25 -4.49
N LEU A 79 2.20 8.11 -4.45
CA LEU A 79 2.11 7.09 -3.41
C LEU A 79 3.28 7.14 -2.44
N PHE A 80 2.97 7.06 -1.14
CA PHE A 80 3.93 6.84 -0.08
C PHE A 80 3.84 5.38 0.39
N ILE A 81 4.87 4.58 0.09
CA ILE A 81 4.88 3.14 0.38
C ILE A 81 5.90 2.87 1.48
N VAL A 82 5.46 2.15 2.50
CA VAL A 82 6.28 1.68 3.62
C VAL A 82 6.34 0.16 3.56
N THR A 83 7.55 -0.39 3.55
CA THR A 83 7.77 -1.83 3.75
C THR A 83 8.59 -2.07 5.00
N LYS A 84 8.54 -3.31 5.52
CA LYS A 84 9.22 -3.77 6.73
C LYS A 84 9.97 -5.06 6.41
N ILE A 85 11.20 -5.13 6.88
CA ILE A 85 12.05 -6.32 6.77
C ILE A 85 12.04 -7.03 8.13
N HIS A 86 11.90 -8.35 8.11
CA HIS A 86 11.95 -9.21 9.29
C HIS A 86 13.35 -9.16 9.91
N PRO A 87 13.46 -8.98 11.23
CA PRO A 87 14.75 -9.05 11.92
C PRO A 87 15.41 -10.41 11.71
N ARG A 88 16.72 -10.43 11.48
CA ARG A 88 17.51 -11.67 11.48
C ARG A 88 18.14 -11.91 12.84
#